data_AF-A0A090Q3U5-F1
#
_entry.id   AF-A0A090Q3U5-F1
#
_cell.length_a   1.000
_cell.length_b   1.000
_cell.length_c   1.000
_cell.angle_alpha   90.00
_cell.angle_beta   90.00
_cell.angle_gamma   90.00
#
_symmetry.space_group_name_H-M   'P 1'
#
loop_
_entity.id
_entity.type
_entity.pdbx_description
1 polymer ?
#
loop_
_entity_poly.entity_id
_entity_poly.type
_entity_poly.pdbx_seq_one_letter_code
_entity_poly.pdbx_strand_id
1 'polypeptide(L)'
;MRNALRYFKPEFHSILLPEFKQELDEYGRIYMYRFMPKEEIKARSIDDYPARSRQAAGIMLMIQNNLDHAVAQHPHELITYGGNGAVFQNWAQYLLTMQYLSEMTDEQTLVMYSGHPMGLFPSHKKAPRCVVTNGMMIPNYSKPDDWEKFNALGVTQYGQMTAGSYMYIGPQGIVHGTTITVLNAFRKIGKSPLGNVFVTSGLGGMSGAQPKAGNIAGCITVCAEMNPKAVQTRHSQGWVDIVIDNTHELVERVKVAQQHKEPLSIAYLGNVVHVWESFHEAGIEIAIGSDQTSLHNPWAGGYYPVDLSFEQANKMMSEQPEEFKSQVQNSLRRHVAAVNKHTDQGTYFFDYGNAFLLESSRAGANIKGETTEFKYPSYVQDIMGPMCFDFGFGPFRWVCASNDPTDLKKTDEIATQVLEKLAANSPQEIKQQMQDNIQWIKGAQQNQLVVGSQARILYADALGRIEIAKAFSQAIAQKEIGPVILGEIIMMYQEQIHHTVKHQTFMTVLDLLQIWLYIM
;
A
#
# COMPACT_ATOMS: atom_id res chain seq x y z
N MET A 1 19.30 -24.27 4.48
CA MET A 1 20.67 -24.47 5.02
C MET A 1 21.79 -24.16 4.03
N ARG A 2 22.10 -25.01 3.03
CA ARG A 2 23.20 -24.73 2.07
C ARG A 2 23.11 -23.36 1.40
N ASN A 3 21.90 -22.95 0.99
CA ASN A 3 21.66 -21.63 0.40
C ASN A 3 21.94 -20.47 1.35
N ALA A 4 21.67 -20.62 2.65
CA ALA A 4 21.96 -19.59 3.66
C ALA A 4 23.48 -19.48 3.91
N LEU A 5 24.19 -20.60 3.95
CA LEU A 5 25.63 -20.64 4.18
C LEU A 5 26.48 -20.07 3.04
N ARG A 6 25.91 -19.87 1.84
CA ARG A 6 26.64 -19.34 0.66
C ARG A 6 27.23 -17.94 0.88
N TYR A 7 26.65 -17.17 1.80
CA TYR A 7 27.08 -15.81 2.12
C TYR A 7 28.33 -15.77 3.03
N PHE A 8 28.76 -16.91 3.56
CA PHE A 8 29.79 -16.99 4.57
C PHE A 8 30.91 -17.93 4.15
N LYS A 9 32.14 -17.62 4.58
CA LYS A 9 33.29 -18.49 4.35
C LYS A 9 33.08 -19.85 5.03
N PRO A 10 33.60 -20.96 4.45
CA PRO A 10 33.44 -22.30 5.00
C PRO A 10 33.88 -22.45 6.47
N GLU A 11 34.89 -21.70 6.92
CA GLU A 11 35.38 -21.73 8.30
C GLU A 11 34.31 -21.33 9.34
N PHE A 12 33.28 -20.57 8.96
CA PHE A 12 32.20 -20.15 9.84
C PHE A 12 30.99 -21.10 9.82
N HIS A 13 30.96 -22.08 8.90
CA HIS A 13 29.75 -22.89 8.67
C HIS A 13 29.38 -23.76 9.87
N SER A 14 30.36 -24.28 10.61
CA SER A 14 30.11 -25.10 11.81
C SER A 14 29.44 -24.32 12.94
N ILE A 15 29.66 -23.01 13.01
CA ILE A 15 29.07 -22.11 14.00
C ILE A 15 27.68 -21.64 13.54
N LEU A 16 27.54 -21.25 12.27
CA LEU A 16 26.30 -20.66 11.76
C LEU A 16 25.21 -21.69 11.45
N LEU A 17 25.58 -22.93 11.12
CA LEU A 17 24.60 -23.95 10.75
C LEU A 17 23.60 -24.27 11.88
N PRO A 18 24.01 -24.47 13.15
CA PRO A 18 23.08 -24.64 14.26
C PRO A 18 22.14 -23.43 14.45
N GLU A 19 22.68 -22.21 14.38
CA GLU A 19 21.89 -20.97 14.51
C GLU A 19 20.83 -20.85 13.41
N PHE A 20 21.22 -21.05 12.15
CA PHE A 20 20.28 -21.00 11.02
C PHE A 20 19.25 -22.13 11.06
N LYS A 21 19.63 -23.31 11.57
CA LYS A 21 18.68 -24.39 11.80
C LYS A 21 17.66 -24.00 12.86
N GLN A 22 18.09 -23.41 13.96
CA GLN A 22 17.20 -22.94 15.01
C GLN A 22 16.22 -21.88 14.48
N GLU A 23 16.70 -20.88 13.72
CA GLU A 23 15.82 -19.88 13.13
C GLU A 23 14.77 -20.52 12.20
N LEU A 24 15.16 -21.49 11.37
CA LEU A 24 14.22 -22.18 10.50
C LEU A 24 13.16 -22.96 11.30
N ASP A 25 13.57 -23.65 12.37
CA ASP A 25 12.66 -24.44 13.20
C ASP A 25 11.70 -23.54 14.01
N GLU A 26 12.17 -22.39 14.49
CA GLU A 26 11.38 -21.46 15.33
C GLU A 26 10.48 -20.52 14.51
N TYR A 27 11.00 -19.97 13.42
CA TYR A 27 10.35 -18.89 12.66
C TYR A 27 9.89 -19.32 11.26
N GLY A 28 10.22 -20.55 10.84
CA GLY A 28 9.96 -21.02 9.48
C GLY A 28 10.85 -20.36 8.41
N ARG A 29 11.79 -19.48 8.80
CA ARG A 29 12.67 -18.72 7.92
C ARG A 29 14.04 -18.48 8.57
N ILE A 30 15.05 -18.18 7.74
CA ILE A 30 16.41 -17.88 8.18
C ILE A 30 16.67 -16.40 7.92
N TYR A 31 16.47 -15.56 8.93
CA TYR A 31 16.67 -14.12 8.86
C TYR A 31 18.13 -13.71 9.08
N MET A 32 18.91 -14.59 9.70
CA MET A 32 20.30 -14.36 10.10
C MET A 32 20.41 -13.21 11.11
N TYR A 33 19.60 -13.24 12.17
CA TYR A 33 19.49 -12.16 13.16
C TYR A 33 20.82 -11.75 13.79
N ARG A 34 21.79 -12.67 13.86
CA ARG A 34 23.18 -12.40 14.25
C ARG A 34 23.79 -11.18 13.55
N PHE A 35 23.43 -10.97 12.28
CA PHE A 35 24.01 -9.94 11.42
C PHE A 35 23.15 -8.68 11.30
N MET A 36 22.05 -8.60 12.06
CA MET A 36 21.26 -7.38 12.15
C MET A 36 22.12 -6.25 12.75
N PRO A 37 22.19 -5.07 12.11
CA PRO A 37 22.86 -3.91 12.69
C PRO A 37 22.30 -3.58 14.07
N LYS A 38 23.17 -3.24 15.02
CA LYS A 38 22.76 -2.78 16.36
C LYS A 38 22.33 -1.32 16.39
N GLU A 39 22.77 -0.55 15.40
CA GLU A 39 22.40 0.85 15.26
C GLU A 39 20.98 0.98 14.70
N GLU A 40 20.34 2.08 15.05
CA GLU A 40 19.04 2.43 14.50
C GLU A 40 19.11 2.57 12.97
N ILE A 41 18.27 1.81 12.28
CA ILE A 41 18.08 1.91 10.84
C ILE A 41 16.98 2.94 10.60
N LYS A 42 17.32 4.04 9.93
CA LYS A 42 16.39 5.10 9.55
C LYS A 42 16.95 5.90 8.39
N ALA A 43 16.08 6.59 7.66
CA ALA A 43 16.52 7.57 6.67
C ALA A 43 17.33 8.69 7.35
N ARG A 44 18.40 9.13 6.67
CA ARG A 44 19.32 10.19 7.12
C ARG A 44 19.55 11.16 5.97
N SER A 45 20.33 12.22 6.18
CA SER A 45 20.76 13.03 5.05
C SER A 45 21.59 12.17 4.10
N ILE A 46 21.45 12.39 2.78
CA ILE A 46 22.22 11.72 1.74
C ILE A 46 23.73 11.88 1.94
N ASP A 47 24.16 12.97 2.58
CA ASP A 47 25.57 13.26 2.86
C ASP A 47 26.14 12.44 4.03
N ASP A 48 25.28 11.78 4.83
CA ASP A 48 25.71 10.90 5.93
C ASP A 48 26.11 9.49 5.45
N TYR A 49 25.83 9.15 4.19
CA TYR A 49 26.12 7.83 3.63
C TYR A 49 27.55 7.78 3.06
N PRO A 50 28.35 6.76 3.41
CA PRO A 50 29.74 6.65 2.96
C PRO A 50 29.83 6.09 1.52
N ALA A 51 29.10 6.68 0.57
CA ALA A 51 29.04 6.21 -0.80
C ALA A 51 29.92 7.04 -1.75
N ARG A 52 30.55 6.38 -2.73
CA ARG A 52 31.27 7.07 -3.81
C ARG A 52 30.32 7.71 -4.83
N SER A 53 29.20 7.05 -5.12
CA SER A 53 28.13 7.57 -5.97
C SER A 53 27.03 8.20 -5.11
N ARG A 54 26.66 9.45 -5.40
CA ARG A 54 25.49 10.07 -4.75
C ARG A 54 24.19 9.33 -5.10
N GLN A 55 24.08 8.75 -6.29
CA GLN A 55 22.90 7.95 -6.65
C GLN A 55 22.82 6.69 -5.81
N ALA A 56 23.94 6.04 -5.51
CA ALA A 56 23.97 4.91 -4.60
C ALA A 56 23.62 5.31 -3.15
N ALA A 57 24.08 6.47 -2.67
CA ALA A 57 23.65 7.03 -1.38
C ALA A 57 22.13 7.23 -1.31
N GLY A 58 21.50 7.71 -2.39
CA GLY A 58 20.05 7.80 -2.48
C GLY A 58 19.35 6.45 -2.33
N ILE A 59 19.90 5.38 -2.92
CA ILE A 59 19.35 4.01 -2.74
C ILE A 59 19.51 3.56 -1.29
N MET A 60 20.66 3.81 -0.66
CA MET A 60 20.91 3.46 0.74
C MET A 60 19.91 4.15 1.68
N LEU A 61 19.65 5.45 1.46
CA LEU A 61 18.64 6.21 2.18
C LEU A 61 17.27 5.55 2.08
N MET A 62 16.87 5.19 0.86
CA MET A 62 15.56 4.59 0.63
C MET A 62 15.44 3.17 1.20
N ILE A 63 16.50 2.36 1.14
CA ILE A 63 16.54 1.05 1.80
C ILE A 63 16.37 1.21 3.33
N GLN A 64 17.10 2.14 3.94
CA GLN A 64 16.98 2.38 5.39
C GLN A 64 15.62 2.96 5.75
N ASN A 65 15.00 3.77 4.89
CA ASN A 65 13.62 4.23 5.10
C ASN A 65 12.63 3.06 5.13
N ASN A 66 12.75 2.12 4.20
CA ASN A 66 11.86 0.95 4.13
C ASN A 66 12.00 -0.01 5.33
N LEU A 67 13.13 0.06 6.05
CA LEU A 67 13.44 -0.75 7.23
C LEU A 67 13.38 0.05 8.53
N ASP A 68 13.00 1.33 8.47
CA ASP A 68 12.83 2.18 9.64
C ASP A 68 11.74 1.61 10.56
N HIS A 69 11.99 1.56 11.86
CA HIS A 69 11.03 1.06 12.86
C HIS A 69 9.71 1.84 12.86
N ALA A 70 9.74 3.12 12.49
CA ALA A 70 8.53 3.93 12.35
C ALA A 70 7.74 3.60 11.07
N VAL A 71 8.40 3.04 10.05
CA VAL A 71 7.83 2.83 8.72
C VAL A 71 7.45 1.37 8.47
N ALA A 72 8.33 0.43 8.80
CA ALA A 72 8.19 -0.99 8.50
C ALA A 72 7.24 -1.70 9.48
N GLN A 73 6.44 -2.63 8.96
CA GLN A 73 5.53 -3.45 9.76
C GLN A 73 6.28 -4.43 10.68
N HIS A 74 7.32 -5.08 10.16
CA HIS A 74 8.19 -6.00 10.90
C HIS A 74 9.66 -5.73 10.49
N PRO A 75 10.31 -4.69 11.05
CA PRO A 75 11.63 -4.22 10.62
C PRO A 75 12.74 -5.27 10.81
N HIS A 76 12.69 -6.03 11.90
CA HIS A 76 13.69 -7.08 12.19
C HIS A 76 13.62 -8.26 11.21
N GLU A 77 12.42 -8.53 10.69
CA GLU A 77 12.13 -9.55 9.67
C GLU A 77 12.28 -9.00 8.24
N LEU A 78 12.73 -7.75 8.11
CA LEU A 78 12.94 -7.03 6.86
C LEU A 78 11.66 -6.84 6.02
N ILE A 79 10.50 -6.82 6.68
CA ILE A 79 9.18 -6.68 6.05
C ILE A 79 8.65 -5.27 6.26
N THR A 80 8.43 -4.56 5.16
CA THR A 80 7.92 -3.18 5.18
C THR A 80 6.40 -3.15 5.33
N TYR A 81 5.64 -3.89 4.50
CA TYR A 81 4.17 -3.90 4.59
C TYR A 81 3.54 -5.10 3.88
N GLY A 82 2.21 -5.23 3.99
CA GLY A 82 1.44 -6.28 3.31
C GLY A 82 1.60 -7.65 3.96
N GLY A 83 2.05 -7.71 5.22
CA GLY A 83 2.28 -8.94 5.97
C GLY A 83 3.61 -9.64 5.64
N ASN A 84 3.99 -9.71 4.36
CA ASN A 84 5.20 -10.40 3.90
C ASN A 84 5.99 -9.66 2.81
N GLY A 85 5.64 -8.40 2.50
CA GLY A 85 6.36 -7.56 1.55
C GLY A 85 7.71 -7.16 2.09
N ALA A 86 8.76 -7.85 1.63
CA ALA A 86 10.11 -7.76 2.18
C ALA A 86 11.06 -6.91 1.32
N VAL A 87 12.00 -6.25 2.01
CA VAL A 87 13.14 -5.55 1.39
C VAL A 87 14.23 -6.55 0.99
N PHE A 88 14.55 -7.46 1.92
CA PHE A 88 15.51 -8.56 1.73
C PHE A 88 15.02 -9.82 2.42
N GLN A 89 15.57 -10.97 2.05
CA GLN A 89 15.23 -12.26 2.69
C GLN A 89 15.93 -12.44 4.03
N ASN A 90 17.09 -11.79 4.23
CA ASN A 90 17.92 -11.93 5.43
C ASN A 90 18.91 -10.77 5.57
N TRP A 91 19.49 -10.64 6.76
CA TRP A 91 20.43 -9.57 7.11
C TRP A 91 21.78 -9.64 6.37
N ALA A 92 22.22 -10.81 5.89
CA ALA A 92 23.43 -10.88 5.07
C ALA A 92 23.25 -10.18 3.72
N GLN A 93 22.07 -10.31 3.10
CA GLN A 93 21.72 -9.59 1.88
C GLN A 93 21.72 -8.08 2.10
N TYR A 94 21.11 -7.60 3.19
CA TYR A 94 21.16 -6.19 3.58
C TYR A 94 22.60 -5.69 3.66
N LEU A 95 23.47 -6.36 4.45
CA LEU A 95 24.84 -5.92 4.66
C LEU A 95 25.65 -5.87 3.35
N LEU A 96 25.55 -6.90 2.52
CA LEU A 96 26.24 -6.94 1.22
C LEU A 96 25.74 -5.87 0.27
N THR A 97 24.43 -5.63 0.22
CA THR A 97 23.85 -4.55 -0.59
C THR A 97 24.35 -3.18 -0.14
N MET A 98 24.33 -2.90 1.16
CA MET A 98 24.84 -1.64 1.71
C MET A 98 26.33 -1.47 1.44
N GLN A 99 27.12 -2.55 1.54
CA GLN A 99 28.53 -2.55 1.16
C GLN A 99 28.71 -2.20 -0.33
N TYR A 100 28.04 -2.91 -1.24
CA TYR A 100 28.19 -2.66 -2.67
C TYR A 100 27.75 -1.25 -3.07
N LEU A 101 26.67 -0.72 -2.48
CA LEU A 101 26.22 0.65 -2.72
C LEU A 101 27.23 1.68 -2.21
N SER A 102 27.93 1.40 -1.10
CA SER A 102 28.97 2.30 -0.59
C SER A 102 30.21 2.37 -1.50
N GLU A 103 30.58 1.24 -2.13
CA GLU A 103 31.82 1.11 -2.90
C GLU A 103 31.67 1.41 -4.40
N MET A 104 30.47 1.29 -4.96
CA MET A 104 30.23 1.38 -6.39
C MET A 104 30.47 2.78 -6.98
N THR A 105 30.87 2.82 -8.26
CA THR A 105 30.97 4.06 -9.03
C THR A 105 29.73 4.32 -9.89
N ASP A 106 29.65 5.51 -10.50
CA ASP A 106 28.59 5.84 -11.47
C ASP A 106 28.70 5.06 -12.79
N GLU A 107 29.72 4.20 -12.95
CA GLU A 107 29.91 3.36 -14.15
C GLU A 107 29.64 1.88 -13.84
N GLN A 108 28.93 1.62 -12.74
CA GLN A 108 28.50 0.28 -12.35
C GLN A 108 26.99 0.23 -12.10
N THR A 109 26.46 -0.99 -12.16
CA THR A 109 25.09 -1.33 -11.80
C THR A 109 25.09 -2.53 -10.87
N LEU A 110 24.43 -2.39 -9.72
CA LEU A 110 24.13 -3.48 -8.79
C LEU A 110 22.93 -4.27 -9.32
N VAL A 111 23.07 -5.59 -9.46
CA VAL A 111 21.96 -6.45 -9.90
C VAL A 111 21.42 -7.24 -8.71
N MET A 112 20.13 -7.10 -8.43
CA MET A 112 19.43 -7.70 -7.30
C MET A 112 18.46 -8.81 -7.76
N TYR A 113 18.65 -10.01 -7.23
CA TYR A 113 17.86 -11.21 -7.49
C TYR A 113 17.01 -11.55 -6.28
N SER A 114 15.78 -11.01 -6.23
CA SER A 114 14.83 -11.18 -5.13
C SER A 114 15.47 -10.93 -3.76
N GLY A 115 16.12 -9.79 -3.58
CA GLY A 115 16.87 -9.46 -2.36
C GLY A 115 18.34 -9.91 -2.38
N HIS A 116 18.73 -10.94 -3.13
CA HIS A 116 20.15 -11.33 -3.22
C HIS A 116 20.94 -10.31 -4.07
N PRO A 117 21.99 -9.66 -3.54
CA PRO A 117 22.89 -8.86 -4.36
C PRO A 117 23.82 -9.76 -5.16
N MET A 118 23.55 -9.92 -6.46
CA MET A 118 24.37 -10.75 -7.35
C MET A 118 25.77 -10.17 -7.54
N GLY A 119 25.87 -8.84 -7.58
CA GLY A 119 27.13 -8.12 -7.65
C GLY A 119 27.06 -6.84 -8.47
N LEU A 120 28.20 -6.17 -8.56
CA LEU A 120 28.41 -4.95 -9.35
C LEU A 120 28.93 -5.33 -10.74
N PHE A 121 28.24 -4.86 -11.78
CA PHE A 121 28.61 -5.08 -13.18
C PHE A 121 28.94 -3.74 -13.84
N PRO A 122 29.94 -3.68 -14.74
CA PRO A 122 30.21 -2.47 -15.52
C PRO A 122 28.99 -2.01 -16.31
N SER A 123 28.74 -0.71 -16.32
CA SER A 123 27.68 -0.05 -17.10
C SER A 123 28.15 1.35 -17.51
N HIS A 124 27.31 2.38 -17.40
CA HIS A 124 27.65 3.76 -17.75
C HIS A 124 26.87 4.76 -16.89
N LYS A 125 27.32 6.02 -16.83
CA LYS A 125 26.72 7.08 -15.98
C LYS A 125 25.20 7.24 -16.12
N LYS A 126 24.68 7.09 -17.34
CA LYS A 126 23.24 7.16 -17.64
C LYS A 126 22.43 5.88 -17.32
N ALA A 127 23.08 4.80 -16.89
CA ALA A 127 22.41 3.54 -16.57
C ALA A 127 21.83 3.60 -15.14
N PRO A 128 20.84 2.76 -14.82
CA PRO A 128 20.41 2.58 -13.43
C PRO A 128 21.58 2.11 -12.55
N ARG A 129 21.71 2.66 -11.34
CA ARG A 129 22.69 2.16 -10.36
C ARG A 129 22.28 0.82 -9.75
N CYS A 130 20.99 0.50 -9.77
CA CYS A 130 20.47 -0.76 -9.28
C CYS A 130 19.35 -1.26 -10.17
N VAL A 131 19.35 -2.56 -10.48
CA VAL A 131 18.26 -3.27 -11.16
C VAL A 131 17.75 -4.34 -10.23
N VAL A 132 16.45 -4.29 -9.92
CA VAL A 132 15.83 -5.16 -8.94
C VAL A 132 14.76 -6.03 -9.56
N THR A 133 14.81 -7.33 -9.26
CA THR A 133 13.73 -8.27 -9.51
C THR A 133 13.29 -8.87 -8.18
N ASN A 134 11.98 -9.08 -7.98
CA ASN A 134 11.43 -9.72 -6.78
C ASN A 134 10.34 -10.69 -7.21
N GLY A 135 10.38 -11.94 -6.72
CA GLY A 135 9.27 -12.88 -6.94
C GLY A 135 9.11 -13.36 -8.38
N MET A 136 10.11 -13.14 -9.24
CA MET A 136 10.05 -13.58 -10.64
C MET A 136 10.14 -15.10 -10.71
N MET A 137 9.09 -15.72 -11.24
CA MET A 137 8.93 -17.17 -11.30
C MET A 137 8.62 -17.64 -12.73
N ILE A 138 9.02 -18.87 -13.04
CA ILE A 138 8.49 -19.58 -14.21
C ILE A 138 6.99 -19.79 -13.96
N PRO A 139 6.07 -19.41 -14.88
CA PRO A 139 4.63 -19.34 -14.57
C PRO A 139 4.02 -20.60 -13.95
N ASN A 140 4.40 -21.79 -14.42
CA ASN A 140 3.89 -23.07 -13.90
C ASN A 140 4.29 -23.37 -12.44
N TYR A 141 5.24 -22.60 -11.88
CA TYR A 141 5.77 -22.71 -10.52
C TYR A 141 5.55 -21.44 -9.70
N SER A 142 4.55 -20.64 -10.07
CA SER A 142 4.21 -19.38 -9.39
C SER A 142 2.99 -19.52 -8.47
N LYS A 143 2.67 -20.74 -8.01
CA LYS A 143 1.57 -20.97 -7.05
C LYS A 143 2.00 -20.54 -5.64
N PRO A 144 1.05 -20.22 -4.74
CA PRO A 144 1.36 -19.81 -3.37
C PRO A 144 2.30 -20.77 -2.63
N ASP A 145 2.05 -22.09 -2.68
CA ASP A 145 2.90 -23.09 -2.00
C ASP A 145 4.31 -23.19 -2.60
N ASP A 146 4.42 -23.06 -3.92
CA ASP A 146 5.72 -23.02 -4.60
C ASP A 146 6.51 -21.81 -4.10
N TRP A 147 5.86 -20.64 -4.08
CA TRP A 147 6.47 -19.40 -3.64
C TRP A 147 6.92 -19.45 -2.18
N GLU A 148 6.08 -19.91 -1.25
CA GLU A 148 6.45 -20.02 0.18
C GLU A 148 7.64 -20.96 0.38
N LYS A 149 7.64 -22.11 -0.31
CA LYS A 149 8.77 -23.04 -0.30
C LYS A 149 10.06 -22.37 -0.80
N PHE A 150 10.00 -21.66 -1.92
CA PHE A 150 11.17 -21.01 -2.51
C PHE A 150 11.67 -19.81 -1.69
N ASN A 151 10.76 -19.12 -1.00
CA ASN A 151 11.11 -18.07 -0.07
C ASN A 151 11.87 -18.64 1.15
N ALA A 152 11.34 -19.69 1.78
CA ALA A 152 12.03 -20.39 2.87
C ALA A 152 13.39 -20.99 2.46
N LEU A 153 13.55 -21.39 1.19
CA LEU A 153 14.82 -21.87 0.63
C LEU A 153 15.85 -20.74 0.39
N GLY A 154 15.48 -19.47 0.49
CA GLY A 154 16.39 -18.35 0.25
C GLY A 154 16.64 -18.06 -1.23
N VAL A 155 15.70 -18.39 -2.13
CA VAL A 155 15.87 -18.20 -3.59
C VAL A 155 14.90 -17.19 -4.20
N THR A 156 13.87 -16.76 -3.49
CA THR A 156 12.94 -15.72 -3.93
C THR A 156 12.38 -14.96 -2.73
N GLN A 157 11.73 -13.82 -2.97
CA GLN A 157 10.99 -13.07 -1.96
C GLN A 157 9.78 -12.39 -2.60
N TYR A 158 8.83 -11.96 -1.78
CA TYR A 158 7.74 -11.11 -2.23
C TYR A 158 8.11 -9.68 -1.89
N GLY A 159 8.41 -8.88 -2.91
CA GLY A 159 8.81 -7.49 -2.74
C GLY A 159 7.63 -6.53 -2.59
N GLN A 160 6.38 -7.04 -2.62
CA GLN A 160 5.21 -6.18 -2.87
C GLN A 160 5.51 -5.30 -4.11
N MET A 161 5.11 -4.03 -4.09
CA MET A 161 5.51 -2.99 -5.03
C MET A 161 6.73 -2.30 -4.43
N THR A 162 6.49 -1.49 -3.39
CA THR A 162 7.49 -0.53 -2.91
C THR A 162 8.37 -1.01 -1.76
N ALA A 163 8.12 -2.22 -1.23
CA ALA A 163 8.97 -2.80 -0.19
C ALA A 163 10.32 -3.27 -0.80
N GLY A 164 10.23 -4.12 -1.82
CA GLY A 164 11.39 -4.68 -2.52
C GLY A 164 11.96 -3.75 -3.60
N SER A 165 11.26 -2.67 -3.98
CA SER A 165 11.77 -1.61 -4.86
C SER A 165 12.25 -0.38 -4.10
N TYR A 166 12.34 -0.43 -2.76
CA TYR A 166 12.94 0.63 -1.94
C TYR A 166 12.27 2.00 -2.17
N MET A 167 10.94 2.08 -2.22
CA MET A 167 10.23 3.35 -2.46
C MET A 167 8.96 3.51 -1.61
N TYR A 168 8.92 2.85 -0.45
CA TYR A 168 7.80 2.99 0.47
C TYR A 168 8.01 4.25 1.31
N ILE A 169 6.97 5.07 1.45
CA ILE A 169 7.05 6.40 2.10
C ILE A 169 6.02 6.53 3.23
N GLY A 170 5.72 5.39 3.85
CA GLY A 170 4.68 5.30 4.87
C GLY A 170 3.26 5.33 4.28
N PRO A 171 2.26 5.62 5.13
CA PRO A 171 0.86 5.45 4.78
C PRO A 171 0.26 6.56 3.93
N GLN A 172 0.95 7.68 3.74
CA GLN A 172 0.43 8.79 2.94
C GLN A 172 0.03 8.39 1.51
N GLY A 173 0.71 7.39 0.92
CA GLY A 173 0.36 6.89 -0.41
C GLY A 173 -1.00 6.24 -0.47
N ILE A 174 -1.35 5.43 0.53
CA ILE A 174 -2.67 4.79 0.58
C ILE A 174 -3.76 5.79 0.98
N VAL A 175 -3.47 6.71 1.91
CA VAL A 175 -4.42 7.79 2.28
C VAL A 175 -4.76 8.63 1.05
N HIS A 176 -3.76 9.08 0.29
CA HIS A 176 -3.98 9.82 -0.97
C HIS A 176 -4.82 9.03 -1.96
N GLY A 177 -4.39 7.79 -2.29
CA GLY A 177 -5.08 6.95 -3.28
C GLY A 177 -6.54 6.67 -2.90
N THR A 178 -6.81 6.42 -1.62
CA THR A 178 -8.18 6.25 -1.12
C THR A 178 -8.98 7.53 -1.14
N THR A 179 -8.40 8.69 -0.80
CA THR A 179 -9.08 9.99 -0.94
C THR A 179 -9.53 10.23 -2.38
N ILE A 180 -8.63 10.00 -3.35
CA ILE A 180 -8.94 10.15 -4.78
C ILE A 180 -10.03 9.14 -5.21
N THR A 181 -9.98 7.90 -4.73
CA THR A 181 -10.98 6.87 -5.03
C THR A 181 -12.35 7.28 -4.51
N VAL A 182 -12.45 7.71 -3.25
CA VAL A 182 -13.71 8.15 -2.61
C VAL A 182 -14.28 9.38 -3.30
N LEU A 183 -13.46 10.39 -3.58
CA LEU A 183 -13.91 11.61 -4.30
C LEU A 183 -14.46 11.27 -5.69
N ASN A 184 -13.79 10.39 -6.43
CA ASN A 184 -14.24 9.96 -7.75
C ASN A 184 -15.49 9.06 -7.68
N ALA A 185 -15.63 8.20 -6.67
CA ALA A 185 -16.83 7.39 -6.44
C ALA A 185 -18.07 8.28 -6.25
N PHE A 186 -17.98 9.30 -5.39
CA PHE A 186 -19.05 10.28 -5.17
C PHE A 186 -19.39 11.05 -6.46
N ARG A 187 -18.37 11.47 -7.20
CA ARG A 187 -18.53 12.17 -8.48
C ARG A 187 -19.23 11.32 -9.52
N LYS A 188 -18.90 10.04 -9.60
CA LYS A 188 -19.50 9.09 -10.55
C LYS A 188 -21.01 8.97 -10.35
N ILE A 189 -21.46 8.99 -9.10
CA ILE A 189 -22.89 8.94 -8.75
C ILE A 189 -23.55 10.32 -8.65
N GLY A 190 -22.83 11.40 -9.00
CA GLY A 190 -23.36 12.76 -8.96
C GLY A 190 -23.72 13.26 -7.56
N LYS A 191 -23.12 12.71 -6.49
CA LYS A 191 -23.35 13.12 -5.11
C LYS A 191 -22.15 13.86 -4.53
N SER A 192 -22.41 14.76 -3.58
CA SER A 192 -21.36 15.37 -2.75
C SER A 192 -20.96 14.41 -1.63
N PRO A 193 -19.66 14.32 -1.24
CA PRO A 193 -19.27 13.56 -0.05
C PRO A 193 -19.91 14.10 1.24
N LEU A 194 -20.15 15.41 1.30
CA LEU A 194 -20.62 16.09 2.50
C LEU A 194 -22.03 15.61 2.92
N GLY A 195 -22.12 15.03 4.13
CA GLY A 195 -23.35 14.48 4.69
C GLY A 195 -23.78 13.13 4.11
N ASN A 196 -23.01 12.56 3.19
CA ASN A 196 -23.26 11.23 2.66
C ASN A 196 -22.35 10.18 3.32
N VAL A 197 -22.85 8.94 3.39
CA VAL A 197 -22.20 7.85 4.11
C VAL A 197 -21.37 6.98 3.15
N PHE A 198 -20.15 6.69 3.57
CA PHE A 198 -19.26 5.68 3.01
C PHE A 198 -19.11 4.52 4.01
N VAL A 199 -19.58 3.33 3.64
CA VAL A 199 -19.40 2.11 4.46
C VAL A 199 -18.28 1.25 3.89
N THR A 200 -17.35 0.83 4.74
CA THR A 200 -16.25 -0.08 4.39
C THR A 200 -15.80 -0.93 5.59
N SER A 201 -14.73 -1.70 5.41
CA SER A 201 -14.21 -2.66 6.38
C SER A 201 -12.67 -2.72 6.39
N GLY A 202 -12.15 -3.15 7.53
CA GLY A 202 -10.72 -3.37 7.77
C GLY A 202 -9.99 -2.11 8.20
N LEU A 203 -9.22 -2.21 9.28
CA LEU A 203 -8.30 -1.18 9.79
C LEU A 203 -6.85 -1.66 9.83
N GLY A 204 -6.51 -2.62 8.97
CA GLY A 204 -5.18 -3.19 8.80
C GLY A 204 -4.18 -2.21 8.18
N GLY A 205 -3.07 -2.72 7.63
CA GLY A 205 -1.97 -1.90 7.11
C GLY A 205 -2.40 -0.85 6.08
N MET A 206 -3.11 -1.29 5.03
CA MET A 206 -3.63 -0.42 3.97
C MET A 206 -5.04 0.09 4.29
N SER A 207 -5.94 -0.79 4.74
CA SER A 207 -7.36 -0.47 4.97
C SER A 207 -7.60 0.51 6.12
N GLY A 208 -6.64 0.63 7.05
CA GLY A 208 -6.67 1.65 8.10
C GLY A 208 -6.68 3.10 7.58
N ALA A 209 -6.30 3.34 6.33
CA ALA A 209 -6.30 4.66 5.73
C ALA A 209 -7.70 5.17 5.32
N GLN A 210 -8.69 4.28 5.21
CA GLN A 210 -10.02 4.62 4.69
C GLN A 210 -10.76 5.66 5.56
N PRO A 211 -10.81 5.54 6.90
CA PRO A 211 -11.30 6.59 7.79
C PRO A 211 -10.69 7.97 7.52
N LYS A 212 -9.36 8.06 7.48
CA LYS A 212 -8.64 9.32 7.25
C LYS A 212 -8.91 9.89 5.87
N ALA A 213 -8.96 9.04 4.85
CA ALA A 213 -9.30 9.44 3.49
C ALA A 213 -10.72 9.98 3.38
N GLY A 214 -11.67 9.37 4.08
CA GLY A 214 -13.05 9.85 4.20
C GLY A 214 -13.15 11.23 4.86
N ASN A 215 -12.39 11.46 5.93
CA ASN A 215 -12.30 12.78 6.56
C ASN A 215 -11.75 13.85 5.60
N ILE A 216 -10.71 13.52 4.83
CA ILE A 216 -10.14 14.44 3.83
C ILE A 216 -11.12 14.68 2.67
N ALA A 217 -11.86 13.65 2.24
CA ALA A 217 -12.91 13.77 1.24
C ALA A 217 -14.15 14.53 1.76
N GLY A 218 -14.36 14.56 3.07
CA GLY A 218 -15.45 15.26 3.74
C GLY A 218 -16.73 14.44 3.95
N CYS A 219 -16.67 13.11 3.87
CA CYS A 219 -17.83 12.23 4.05
C CYS A 219 -17.93 11.64 5.46
N ILE A 220 -19.05 10.98 5.74
CA ILE A 220 -19.23 10.18 6.95
C ILE A 220 -18.73 8.77 6.65
N THR A 221 -17.60 8.37 7.24
CA THR A 221 -17.04 7.04 7.02
C THR A 221 -17.36 6.12 8.18
N VAL A 222 -17.91 4.95 7.88
CA VAL A 222 -18.10 3.86 8.85
C VAL A 222 -17.23 2.69 8.41
N CYS A 223 -16.20 2.40 9.20
CA CYS A 223 -15.25 1.33 8.93
C CYS A 223 -15.34 0.26 10.02
N ALA A 224 -15.80 -0.94 9.66
CA ALA A 224 -15.90 -2.05 10.61
C ALA A 224 -14.58 -2.84 10.71
N GLU A 225 -14.19 -3.19 11.94
CA GLU A 225 -13.00 -3.99 12.22
C GLU A 225 -13.24 -4.89 13.44
N MET A 226 -12.85 -6.16 13.32
CA MET A 226 -13.02 -7.17 14.38
C MET A 226 -11.84 -7.18 15.37
N ASN A 227 -10.65 -6.77 14.94
CA ASN A 227 -9.44 -6.77 15.75
C ASN A 227 -9.36 -5.49 16.61
N PRO A 228 -9.53 -5.57 17.94
CA PRO A 228 -9.49 -4.39 18.82
C PRO A 228 -8.14 -3.65 18.77
N LYS A 229 -7.04 -4.39 18.54
CA LYS A 229 -5.69 -3.80 18.42
C LYS A 229 -5.59 -2.88 17.21
N ALA A 230 -6.18 -3.27 16.08
CA ALA A 230 -6.20 -2.45 14.87
C ALA A 230 -7.03 -1.18 15.07
N VAL A 231 -8.24 -1.31 15.65
CA VAL A 231 -9.10 -0.17 16.03
C VAL A 231 -8.36 0.81 16.93
N GLN A 232 -7.79 0.33 18.03
CA GLN A 232 -7.07 1.15 19.00
C GLN A 232 -5.87 1.85 18.36
N THR A 233 -5.14 1.15 17.49
CA THR A 233 -3.99 1.72 16.76
C THR A 233 -4.44 2.90 15.90
N ARG A 234 -5.48 2.74 15.07
CA ARG A 234 -5.95 3.82 14.18
C ARG A 234 -6.59 4.99 14.91
N HIS A 235 -7.30 4.71 16.01
CA HIS A 235 -7.82 5.76 16.89
C HIS A 235 -6.69 6.55 17.55
N SER A 236 -5.67 5.88 18.10
CA SER A 236 -4.51 6.56 18.71
C SER A 236 -3.69 7.40 17.72
N GLN A 237 -3.74 7.06 16.43
CA GLN A 237 -3.11 7.82 15.35
C GLN A 237 -3.93 9.05 14.91
N GLY A 238 -5.16 9.23 15.42
CA GLY A 238 -6.07 10.29 14.96
C GLY A 238 -6.54 10.08 13.52
N TRP A 239 -6.56 8.83 13.05
CA TRP A 239 -7.11 8.46 11.73
C TRP A 239 -8.57 8.09 11.79
N VAL A 240 -9.04 7.70 12.97
CA VAL A 240 -10.44 7.45 13.32
C VAL A 240 -10.81 8.48 14.39
N ASP A 241 -11.97 9.13 14.25
CA ASP A 241 -12.41 10.15 15.21
C ASP A 241 -13.11 9.53 16.42
N ILE A 242 -13.96 8.52 16.21
CA ILE A 242 -14.69 7.83 17.27
C ILE A 242 -14.75 6.32 17.05
N VAL A 243 -14.84 5.58 18.16
CA VAL A 243 -15.00 4.12 18.18
C VAL A 243 -16.35 3.78 18.80
N ILE A 244 -17.12 2.91 18.15
CA ILE A 244 -18.42 2.42 18.62
C ILE A 244 -18.43 0.90 18.49
N ASP A 245 -18.94 0.18 19.50
CA ASP A 245 -19.03 -1.29 19.50
C ASP A 245 -20.48 -1.81 19.50
N ASN A 246 -21.45 -0.89 19.38
CA ASN A 246 -22.87 -1.18 19.42
C ASN A 246 -23.59 -0.64 18.15
N THR A 247 -24.35 -1.50 17.46
CA THR A 247 -25.03 -1.11 16.21
C THR A 247 -26.13 -0.07 16.43
N HIS A 248 -26.85 -0.09 17.56
CA HIS A 248 -27.88 0.91 17.85
C HIS A 248 -27.26 2.29 18.05
N GLU A 249 -26.17 2.39 18.81
CA GLU A 249 -25.42 3.65 18.97
C GLU A 249 -24.85 4.13 17.64
N LEU A 250 -24.30 3.21 16.84
CA LEU A 250 -23.76 3.51 15.52
C LEU A 250 -24.82 4.13 14.60
N VAL A 251 -26.01 3.52 14.53
CA VAL A 251 -27.14 4.02 13.72
C VAL A 251 -27.53 5.43 14.15
N GLU A 252 -27.71 5.66 15.45
CA GLU A 252 -28.11 6.98 15.94
C GLU A 252 -27.03 8.04 15.67
N ARG A 253 -25.75 7.68 15.85
CA ARG A 253 -24.63 8.60 15.58
C ARG A 253 -24.54 8.98 14.10
N VAL A 254 -24.76 8.03 13.20
CA VAL A 254 -24.73 8.28 11.75
C VAL A 254 -25.89 9.16 11.32
N LYS A 255 -27.12 8.96 11.86
CA LYS A 255 -28.26 9.86 11.58
C LYS A 255 -27.93 11.31 11.96
N VAL A 256 -27.36 11.53 13.14
CA VAL A 256 -26.96 12.88 13.59
C VAL A 256 -25.90 13.47 12.66
N ALA A 257 -24.89 12.68 12.26
CA ALA A 257 -23.86 13.13 11.34
C ALA A 257 -24.44 13.52 9.97
N GLN A 258 -25.38 12.73 9.43
CA GLN A 258 -26.06 13.02 8.16
C GLN A 258 -26.87 14.32 8.24
N GLN A 259 -27.63 14.51 9.34
CA GLN A 259 -28.44 15.72 9.57
C GLN A 259 -27.57 16.99 9.63
N HIS A 260 -26.44 16.92 10.33
CA HIS A 260 -25.51 18.05 10.46
C HIS A 260 -24.51 18.17 9.33
N LYS A 261 -24.51 17.23 8.38
CA LYS A 261 -23.53 17.13 7.30
C LYS A 261 -22.08 17.16 7.82
N GLU A 262 -21.86 16.47 8.93
CA GLU A 262 -20.60 16.43 9.66
C GLU A 262 -19.62 15.45 8.99
N PRO A 263 -18.43 15.89 8.53
CA PRO A 263 -17.35 14.97 8.18
C PRO A 263 -16.90 14.23 9.44
N LEU A 264 -16.98 12.90 9.42
CA LEU A 264 -16.74 12.08 10.59
C LEU A 264 -16.30 10.68 10.18
N SER A 265 -15.28 10.16 10.85
CA SER A 265 -14.88 8.77 10.75
C SER A 265 -15.19 7.97 12.02
N ILE A 266 -15.92 6.88 11.84
CA ILE A 266 -16.35 5.95 12.88
C ILE A 266 -15.71 4.59 12.63
N ALA A 267 -14.93 4.09 13.60
CA ALA A 267 -14.59 2.68 13.64
C ALA A 267 -15.68 1.92 14.38
N TYR A 268 -16.30 0.94 13.71
CA TYR A 268 -17.18 0.00 14.37
C TYR A 268 -16.37 -1.22 14.83
N LEU A 269 -16.23 -1.42 16.13
CA LEU A 269 -15.57 -2.60 16.69
C LEU A 269 -16.53 -3.80 16.61
N GLY A 270 -16.45 -4.53 15.51
CA GLY A 270 -17.33 -5.64 15.20
C GLY A 270 -17.31 -6.01 13.72
N ASN A 271 -18.19 -6.94 13.34
CA ASN A 271 -18.23 -7.43 11.97
C ASN A 271 -18.95 -6.45 11.03
N VAL A 272 -18.39 -6.24 9.84
CA VAL A 272 -18.99 -5.37 8.79
C VAL A 272 -20.40 -5.79 8.40
N VAL A 273 -20.71 -7.08 8.46
CA VAL A 273 -22.05 -7.60 8.15
C VAL A 273 -23.10 -7.00 9.09
N HIS A 274 -22.78 -6.80 10.37
CA HIS A 274 -23.70 -6.15 11.32
C HIS A 274 -23.98 -4.69 10.96
N VAL A 275 -23.00 -3.96 10.40
CA VAL A 275 -23.19 -2.58 9.92
C VAL A 275 -24.16 -2.58 8.75
N TRP A 276 -23.92 -3.40 7.73
CA TRP A 276 -24.80 -3.49 6.57
C TRP A 276 -26.23 -3.90 6.92
N GLU A 277 -26.39 -4.93 7.76
CA GLU A 277 -27.71 -5.42 8.20
C GLU A 277 -28.45 -4.35 9.01
N SER A 278 -27.81 -3.75 10.02
CA SER A 278 -28.43 -2.73 10.87
C SER A 278 -28.77 -1.43 10.13
N PHE A 279 -27.95 -1.01 9.17
CA PHE A 279 -28.22 0.19 8.38
C PHE A 279 -29.40 -0.03 7.44
N HIS A 280 -29.57 -1.24 6.91
CA HIS A 280 -30.73 -1.57 6.10
C HIS A 280 -32.01 -1.54 6.93
N GLU A 281 -32.01 -2.15 8.13
CA GLU A 281 -33.15 -2.17 9.05
C GLU A 281 -33.55 -0.76 9.51
N ALA A 282 -32.56 0.10 9.76
CA ALA A 282 -32.77 1.47 10.19
C ALA A 282 -33.08 2.47 9.06
N GLY A 283 -33.05 2.03 7.79
CA GLY A 283 -33.26 2.90 6.64
C GLY A 283 -32.18 3.96 6.44
N ILE A 284 -30.93 3.67 6.81
CA ILE A 284 -29.79 4.57 6.60
C ILE A 284 -29.38 4.51 5.14
N GLU A 285 -29.42 5.65 4.46
CA GLU A 285 -28.96 5.77 3.07
C GLU A 285 -27.42 5.73 3.01
N ILE A 286 -26.89 4.70 2.38
CA ILE A 286 -25.46 4.57 2.06
C ILE A 286 -25.26 5.08 0.64
N ALA A 287 -24.40 6.09 0.46
CA ALA A 287 -24.15 6.62 -0.89
C ALA A 287 -23.14 5.75 -1.64
N ILE A 288 -22.03 5.42 -0.97
CA ILE A 288 -20.98 4.55 -1.53
C ILE A 288 -20.60 3.46 -0.52
N GLY A 289 -20.29 2.28 -1.04
CA GLY A 289 -19.93 1.09 -0.27
C GLY A 289 -18.73 0.38 -0.84
N SER A 290 -17.89 -0.19 0.04
CA SER A 290 -16.79 -1.06 -0.38
C SER A 290 -16.44 -2.07 0.72
N ASP A 291 -15.38 -2.87 0.47
CA ASP A 291 -14.78 -3.79 1.43
C ASP A 291 -13.27 -3.83 1.22
N GLN A 292 -12.50 -3.81 2.31
CA GLN A 292 -11.05 -3.93 2.26
C GLN A 292 -10.53 -4.91 3.33
N THR A 293 -11.33 -5.95 3.63
CA THR A 293 -10.84 -7.15 4.33
C THR A 293 -9.79 -7.88 3.48
N SER A 294 -9.01 -8.78 4.07
CA SER A 294 -7.89 -9.42 3.37
C SER A 294 -8.29 -10.74 2.69
N LEU A 295 -9.24 -10.69 1.76
CA LEU A 295 -9.77 -11.87 1.05
C LEU A 295 -8.82 -12.45 0.00
N HIS A 296 -7.61 -11.91 -0.15
CA HIS A 296 -6.49 -12.60 -0.80
C HIS A 296 -5.91 -13.74 0.06
N ASN A 297 -6.20 -13.75 1.37
CA ASN A 297 -5.85 -14.84 2.30
C ASN A 297 -6.99 -15.10 3.31
N PRO A 298 -8.17 -15.54 2.83
CA PRO A 298 -9.38 -15.64 3.64
C PRO A 298 -9.29 -16.66 4.79
N TRP A 299 -8.42 -17.68 4.67
CA TRP A 299 -8.36 -18.82 5.58
C TRP A 299 -7.38 -18.65 6.74
N ALA A 300 -6.46 -17.69 6.65
CA ALA A 300 -5.45 -17.43 7.68
C ALA A 300 -5.62 -16.03 8.30
N GLY A 301 -6.85 -15.72 8.71
CA GLY A 301 -7.17 -14.48 9.43
C GLY A 301 -7.39 -13.25 8.57
N GLY A 302 -7.55 -13.42 7.25
CA GLY A 302 -7.87 -12.32 6.35
C GLY A 302 -9.34 -11.87 6.38
N TYR A 303 -10.26 -12.77 6.73
CA TYR A 303 -11.69 -12.48 6.90
C TYR A 303 -12.25 -13.23 8.11
N TYR A 304 -13.05 -12.56 8.93
CA TYR A 304 -13.61 -13.11 10.17
C TYR A 304 -15.11 -13.40 9.99
N PRO A 305 -15.59 -14.61 10.32
CA PRO A 305 -17.02 -14.94 10.24
C PRO A 305 -17.88 -14.06 11.15
N VAL A 306 -19.06 -13.66 10.67
CA VAL A 306 -20.01 -12.78 11.40
C VAL A 306 -20.53 -13.38 12.70
N ASP A 307 -20.76 -14.69 12.76
CA ASP A 307 -21.37 -15.37 13.91
C ASP A 307 -20.36 -15.75 15.01
N LEU A 308 -19.09 -15.36 14.86
CA LEU A 308 -18.03 -15.65 15.82
C LEU A 308 -17.42 -14.35 16.34
N SER A 309 -17.07 -14.33 17.63
CA SER A 309 -16.18 -13.30 18.17
C SER A 309 -14.76 -13.45 17.59
N PHE A 310 -13.97 -12.37 17.67
CA PHE A 310 -12.58 -12.37 17.21
C PHE A 310 -11.73 -13.48 17.87
N GLU A 311 -11.91 -13.70 19.17
CA GLU A 311 -11.20 -14.75 19.92
C GLU A 311 -11.63 -16.16 19.48
N GLN A 312 -12.93 -16.39 19.34
CA GLN A 312 -13.46 -17.68 18.87
C GLN A 312 -13.00 -18.00 17.44
N ALA A 313 -13.01 -17.00 16.56
CA ALA A 313 -12.54 -17.13 15.18
C ALA A 313 -11.04 -17.48 15.13
N ASN A 314 -10.20 -16.82 15.93
CA ASN A 314 -8.76 -17.14 16.01
C ASN A 314 -8.50 -18.56 16.52
N LYS A 315 -9.26 -19.01 17.53
CA LYS A 315 -9.16 -20.39 18.04
C LYS A 315 -9.61 -21.41 16.99
N MET A 316 -10.73 -21.17 16.32
CA MET A 316 -11.25 -22.08 15.29
C MET A 316 -10.33 -22.17 14.07
N MET A 317 -9.69 -21.06 13.69
CA MET A 317 -8.76 -21.01 12.56
C MET A 317 -7.58 -21.99 12.72
N SER A 318 -7.06 -22.14 13.94
CA SER A 318 -5.94 -23.06 14.23
C SER A 318 -6.39 -24.49 14.54
N GLU A 319 -7.49 -24.65 15.30
CA GLU A 319 -7.94 -25.95 15.78
C GLU A 319 -8.84 -26.69 14.77
N GLN A 320 -9.62 -25.96 13.98
CA GLN A 320 -10.67 -26.48 13.10
C GLN A 320 -10.72 -25.71 11.75
N PRO A 321 -9.64 -25.73 10.94
CA PRO A 321 -9.50 -24.89 9.76
C PRO A 321 -10.58 -25.11 8.67
N GLU A 322 -11.06 -26.35 8.50
CA GLU A 322 -12.14 -26.64 7.54
C GLU A 322 -13.49 -26.05 7.99
N GLU A 323 -13.78 -26.09 9.29
CA GLU A 323 -14.99 -25.46 9.84
C GLU A 323 -14.87 -23.92 9.76
N PHE A 324 -13.70 -23.36 10.08
CA PHE A 324 -13.43 -21.93 9.92
C PHE A 324 -13.71 -21.46 8.49
N LYS A 325 -13.21 -22.22 7.50
CA LYS A 325 -13.46 -21.96 6.08
C LYS A 325 -14.95 -22.00 5.72
N SER A 326 -15.68 -23.00 6.22
CA SER A 326 -17.14 -23.09 6.04
C SER A 326 -17.85 -21.84 6.60
N GLN A 327 -17.48 -21.41 7.80
CA GLN A 327 -18.06 -20.23 8.45
C GLN A 327 -17.73 -18.93 7.71
N VAL A 328 -16.50 -18.78 7.20
CA VAL A 328 -16.11 -17.64 6.34
C VAL A 328 -16.99 -17.60 5.09
N GLN A 329 -17.19 -18.72 4.41
CA GLN A 329 -18.04 -18.79 3.22
C GLN A 329 -19.50 -18.45 3.52
N ASN A 330 -20.04 -18.94 4.66
CA ASN A 330 -21.39 -18.58 5.13
C ASN A 330 -21.52 -17.07 5.34
N SER A 331 -20.53 -16.46 6.01
CA SER A 331 -20.48 -15.03 6.28
C SER A 331 -20.38 -14.20 5.01
N LEU A 332 -19.59 -14.62 4.01
CA LEU A 332 -19.50 -13.94 2.70
C LEU A 332 -20.85 -13.92 1.98
N ARG A 333 -21.62 -15.02 2.02
CA ARG A 333 -22.97 -15.04 1.44
C ARG A 333 -23.90 -14.05 2.13
N ARG A 334 -23.85 -13.95 3.46
CA ARG A 334 -24.62 -12.95 4.23
C ARG A 334 -24.18 -11.52 3.93
N HIS A 335 -22.87 -11.27 3.87
CA HIS A 335 -22.30 -9.97 3.54
C HIS A 335 -22.81 -9.48 2.18
N VAL A 336 -22.70 -10.32 1.15
CA VAL A 336 -23.24 -10.04 -0.18
C VAL A 336 -24.75 -9.82 -0.17
N ALA A 337 -25.51 -10.62 0.58
CA ALA A 337 -26.95 -10.45 0.65
C ALA A 337 -27.34 -9.08 1.24
N ALA A 338 -26.61 -8.62 2.27
CA ALA A 338 -26.81 -7.30 2.86
C ALA A 338 -26.41 -6.17 1.91
N VAL A 339 -25.26 -6.29 1.22
CA VAL A 339 -24.84 -5.33 0.17
C VAL A 339 -25.88 -5.26 -0.96
N ASN A 340 -26.40 -6.41 -1.41
CA ASN A 340 -27.44 -6.47 -2.45
C ASN A 340 -28.67 -5.63 -2.07
N LYS A 341 -29.18 -5.78 -0.84
CA LYS A 341 -30.34 -5.02 -0.35
C LYS A 341 -30.12 -3.51 -0.41
N HIS A 342 -28.90 -3.04 -0.09
CA HIS A 342 -28.53 -1.63 -0.16
C HIS A 342 -28.35 -1.15 -1.61
N THR A 343 -27.78 -1.98 -2.47
CA THR A 343 -27.59 -1.64 -3.89
C THR A 343 -28.93 -1.60 -4.64
N ASP A 344 -29.90 -2.43 -4.26
CA ASP A 344 -31.27 -2.40 -4.78
C ASP A 344 -32.00 -1.10 -4.36
N GLN A 345 -31.50 -0.40 -3.33
CA GLN A 345 -31.95 0.93 -2.89
C GLN A 345 -31.09 2.09 -3.43
N GLY A 346 -30.13 1.82 -4.32
CA GLY A 346 -29.32 2.84 -4.99
C GLY A 346 -27.93 3.10 -4.39
N THR A 347 -27.47 2.28 -3.44
CA THR A 347 -26.07 2.33 -2.98
C THR A 347 -25.12 1.95 -4.12
N TYR A 348 -24.07 2.75 -4.33
CA TYR A 348 -22.99 2.37 -5.25
C TYR A 348 -21.92 1.57 -4.53
N PHE A 349 -21.88 0.27 -4.77
CA PHE A 349 -20.88 -0.64 -4.22
C PHE A 349 -19.78 -0.94 -5.26
N PHE A 350 -18.52 -0.91 -4.83
CA PHE A 350 -17.37 -1.28 -5.66
C PHE A 350 -16.36 -2.14 -4.88
N ASP A 351 -15.71 -3.08 -5.58
CA ASP A 351 -14.65 -3.93 -5.03
C ASP A 351 -13.31 -3.18 -4.99
N TYR A 352 -12.64 -3.18 -3.83
CA TYR A 352 -11.36 -2.47 -3.62
C TYR A 352 -10.13 -3.29 -4.04
N GLY A 353 -10.29 -4.29 -4.92
CA GLY A 353 -9.19 -5.14 -5.38
C GLY A 353 -8.67 -6.11 -4.32
N ASN A 354 -9.50 -6.47 -3.33
CA ASN A 354 -9.14 -7.34 -2.22
C ASN A 354 -9.58 -8.80 -2.40
N ALA A 355 -10.10 -9.15 -3.58
CA ALA A 355 -10.70 -10.43 -3.94
C ALA A 355 -12.07 -10.72 -3.29
N PHE A 356 -12.78 -9.69 -2.80
CA PHE A 356 -14.11 -9.85 -2.22
C PHE A 356 -15.10 -10.52 -3.17
N LEU A 357 -15.21 -10.01 -4.40
CA LEU A 357 -16.13 -10.60 -5.39
C LEU A 357 -15.74 -12.03 -5.78
N LEU A 358 -14.43 -12.29 -5.91
CA LEU A 358 -13.91 -13.61 -6.29
C LEU A 358 -14.21 -14.67 -5.21
N GLU A 359 -13.84 -14.39 -3.97
CA GLU A 359 -14.08 -15.34 -2.86
C GLU A 359 -15.57 -15.48 -2.54
N SER A 360 -16.34 -14.39 -2.67
CA SER A 360 -17.80 -14.46 -2.58
C SER A 360 -18.41 -15.33 -3.68
N SER A 361 -17.89 -15.28 -4.91
CA SER A 361 -18.28 -16.17 -6.01
C SER A 361 -18.05 -17.63 -5.65
N ARG A 362 -16.85 -17.93 -5.14
CA ARG A 362 -16.42 -19.28 -4.73
C ARG A 362 -17.27 -19.79 -3.56
N ALA A 363 -17.71 -18.90 -2.68
CA ALA A 363 -18.63 -19.21 -1.58
C ALA A 363 -20.09 -19.41 -2.03
N GLY A 364 -20.43 -19.19 -3.30
CA GLY A 364 -21.78 -19.31 -3.84
C GLY A 364 -22.69 -18.12 -3.53
N ALA A 365 -22.13 -16.93 -3.29
CA ALA A 365 -22.90 -15.72 -3.04
C ALA A 365 -23.55 -15.17 -4.33
N ASN A 366 -24.65 -14.42 -4.18
CA ASN A 366 -25.35 -13.80 -5.30
C ASN A 366 -24.63 -12.53 -5.80
N ILE A 367 -23.52 -12.72 -6.52
CA ILE A 367 -22.69 -11.66 -7.11
C ILE A 367 -22.42 -11.86 -8.60
N LYS A 368 -23.08 -12.83 -9.26
CA LYS A 368 -22.99 -13.00 -10.72
C LYS A 368 -23.84 -11.93 -11.40
N GLY A 369 -23.26 -11.27 -12.40
CA GLY A 369 -23.96 -10.37 -13.31
C GLY A 369 -24.72 -11.13 -14.40
N GLU A 370 -25.19 -10.40 -15.41
CA GLU A 370 -25.93 -10.94 -16.55
C GLU A 370 -25.07 -11.75 -17.52
N THR A 371 -23.75 -11.51 -17.51
CA THR A 371 -22.76 -12.19 -18.35
C THR A 371 -21.81 -13.04 -17.50
N THR A 372 -20.56 -13.23 -17.93
CA THR A 372 -19.53 -13.82 -17.08
C THR A 372 -19.05 -12.85 -15.98
N GLU A 373 -19.43 -11.58 -16.02
CA GLU A 373 -18.98 -10.54 -15.09
C GLU A 373 -19.66 -10.60 -13.71
N PHE A 374 -19.04 -9.94 -12.72
CA PHE A 374 -19.66 -9.78 -11.40
C PHE A 374 -20.67 -8.61 -11.42
N LYS A 375 -21.64 -8.65 -10.49
CA LYS A 375 -22.69 -7.61 -10.35
C LYS A 375 -22.10 -6.23 -10.02
N TYR A 376 -20.95 -6.19 -9.34
CA TYR A 376 -20.29 -4.96 -8.91
C TYR A 376 -18.95 -4.79 -9.61
N PRO A 377 -18.57 -3.56 -9.97
CA PRO A 377 -17.29 -3.29 -10.60
C PRO A 377 -16.14 -3.25 -9.59
N SER A 378 -14.91 -3.45 -10.09
CA SER A 378 -13.69 -3.07 -9.34
C SER A 378 -13.46 -1.56 -9.41
N TYR A 379 -12.95 -0.97 -8.33
CA TYR A 379 -12.56 0.44 -8.29
C TYR A 379 -11.53 0.79 -9.39
N VAL A 380 -10.66 -0.16 -9.77
CA VAL A 380 -9.70 0.07 -10.86
C VAL A 380 -10.42 0.21 -12.19
N GLN A 381 -11.38 -0.69 -12.47
CA GLN A 381 -12.08 -0.73 -13.75
C GLN A 381 -13.03 0.45 -13.93
N ASP A 382 -13.69 0.86 -12.85
CA ASP A 382 -14.86 1.74 -12.95
C ASP A 382 -14.64 3.15 -12.39
N ILE A 383 -13.56 3.34 -11.62
CA ILE A 383 -13.19 4.63 -11.03
C ILE A 383 -11.79 5.03 -11.53
N MET A 384 -10.74 4.36 -11.06
CA MET A 384 -9.38 4.84 -11.24
C MET A 384 -8.86 4.74 -12.68
N GLY A 385 -9.21 3.69 -13.41
CA GLY A 385 -8.90 3.55 -14.83
C GLY A 385 -9.45 4.71 -15.66
N PRO A 386 -10.79 4.81 -15.82
CA PRO A 386 -11.40 5.80 -16.69
C PRO A 386 -11.28 7.24 -16.18
N MET A 387 -11.15 7.47 -14.88
CA MET A 387 -11.11 8.83 -14.32
C MET A 387 -9.70 9.34 -14.02
N CYS A 388 -8.68 8.46 -13.97
CA CYS A 388 -7.30 8.84 -13.69
C CYS A 388 -6.31 8.25 -14.71
N PHE A 389 -6.18 6.92 -14.77
CA PHE A 389 -5.09 6.26 -15.51
C PHE A 389 -5.18 6.45 -17.01
N ASP A 390 -6.38 6.47 -17.58
CA ASP A 390 -6.60 6.68 -19.02
C ASP A 390 -6.14 8.09 -19.46
N PHE A 391 -6.07 9.03 -18.52
CA PHE A 391 -5.52 10.38 -18.72
C PHE A 391 -4.06 10.52 -18.28
N GLY A 392 -3.42 9.41 -17.89
CA GLY A 392 -2.02 9.37 -17.42
C GLY A 392 -1.82 9.79 -15.95
N PHE A 393 -2.89 10.15 -15.23
CA PHE A 393 -2.78 10.50 -13.80
C PHE A 393 -2.44 9.26 -12.99
N GLY A 394 -1.32 9.31 -12.29
CA GLY A 394 -0.89 8.21 -11.43
C GLY A 394 0.08 8.71 -10.36
N PRO A 395 0.47 7.82 -9.44
CA PRO A 395 1.25 8.19 -8.27
C PRO A 395 2.62 8.74 -8.67
N PHE A 396 2.81 10.03 -8.41
CA PHE A 396 4.08 10.73 -8.48
C PHE A 396 4.52 11.05 -7.06
N ARG A 397 5.67 10.50 -6.65
CA ARG A 397 6.20 10.64 -5.30
C ARG A 397 7.62 11.13 -5.32
N TRP A 398 8.01 11.78 -4.24
CA TRP A 398 9.38 12.21 -4.06
C TRP A 398 9.81 12.14 -2.60
N VAL A 399 11.13 12.06 -2.42
CA VAL A 399 11.80 12.11 -1.12
C VAL A 399 12.89 13.17 -1.16
N CYS A 400 12.89 14.09 -0.20
CA CYS A 400 13.95 15.06 0.00
C CYS A 400 15.16 14.33 0.58
N ALA A 401 16.23 14.19 -0.20
CA ALA A 401 17.40 13.41 0.19
C ALA A 401 18.22 14.08 1.31
N SER A 402 18.01 15.37 1.57
CA SER A 402 18.50 16.07 2.77
C SER A 402 17.84 15.55 4.06
N ASN A 403 16.68 14.92 3.94
CA ASN A 403 15.79 14.55 5.04
C ASN A 403 15.39 15.75 5.94
N ASP A 404 15.41 16.97 5.39
CA ASP A 404 15.00 18.21 6.08
C ASP A 404 13.51 18.52 5.81
N PRO A 405 12.67 18.68 6.85
CA PRO A 405 11.27 19.08 6.70
C PRO A 405 11.08 20.41 5.95
N THR A 406 12.08 21.30 5.99
CA THR A 406 12.07 22.58 5.26
C THR A 406 12.12 22.36 3.75
N ASP A 407 12.90 21.40 3.28
CA ASP A 407 12.93 21.03 1.86
C ASP A 407 11.59 20.44 1.43
N LEU A 408 10.98 19.60 2.27
CA LEU A 408 9.66 19.04 1.98
C LEU A 408 8.62 20.15 1.80
N LYS A 409 8.61 21.13 2.71
CA LYS A 409 7.72 22.29 2.61
C LYS A 409 7.92 23.06 1.29
N LYS A 410 9.17 23.33 0.90
CA LYS A 410 9.47 24.01 -0.37
C LYS A 410 9.04 23.17 -1.57
N THR A 411 9.25 21.85 -1.54
CA THR A 411 8.80 20.97 -2.62
C THR A 411 7.27 20.91 -2.72
N ASP A 412 6.55 20.94 -1.59
CA ASP A 412 5.09 21.05 -1.57
C ASP A 412 4.64 22.37 -2.24
N GLU A 413 5.29 23.49 -1.92
CA GLU A 413 5.02 24.81 -2.51
C GLU A 413 5.30 24.84 -4.02
N ILE A 414 6.45 24.32 -4.46
CA ILE A 414 6.82 24.23 -5.88
C ILE A 414 5.83 23.36 -6.66
N ALA A 415 5.51 22.17 -6.15
CA ALA A 415 4.55 21.27 -6.80
C ALA A 415 3.16 21.91 -6.91
N THR A 416 2.72 22.61 -5.86
CA THR A 416 1.46 23.36 -5.86
C THR A 416 1.44 24.42 -6.97
N GLN A 417 2.47 25.26 -7.05
CA GLN A 417 2.57 26.33 -8.05
C GLN A 417 2.56 25.77 -9.48
N VAL A 418 3.29 24.67 -9.72
CA VAL A 418 3.32 24.00 -11.03
C VAL A 418 1.93 23.48 -11.40
N LEU A 419 1.26 22.76 -10.49
CA LEU A 419 -0.07 22.22 -10.74
C LEU A 419 -1.11 23.32 -10.96
N GLU A 420 -1.08 24.41 -10.18
CA GLU A 420 -1.99 25.55 -10.36
C GLU A 420 -1.83 26.20 -11.74
N LYS A 421 -0.58 26.41 -12.17
CA LYS A 421 -0.27 26.96 -13.50
C LYS A 421 -0.77 26.05 -14.62
N LEU A 422 -0.58 24.73 -14.49
CA LEU A 422 -1.07 23.76 -15.46
C LEU A 422 -2.60 23.68 -15.48
N ALA A 423 -3.23 23.70 -14.30
CA ALA A 423 -4.69 23.63 -14.14
C ALA A 423 -5.43 24.83 -14.77
N ALA A 424 -4.78 25.99 -14.87
CA ALA A 424 -5.35 27.17 -15.52
C ALA A 424 -5.67 26.93 -17.00
N ASN A 425 -4.88 26.09 -17.68
CA ASN A 425 -4.99 25.81 -19.11
C ASN A 425 -5.34 24.33 -19.42
N SER A 426 -5.68 23.54 -18.40
CA SER A 426 -5.96 22.12 -18.57
C SER A 426 -7.32 21.89 -19.25
N PRO A 427 -7.45 20.88 -20.14
CA PRO A 427 -8.73 20.44 -20.69
C PRO A 427 -9.78 20.13 -19.60
N GLN A 428 -11.06 20.25 -19.95
CA GLN A 428 -12.17 20.08 -19.02
C GLN A 428 -12.16 18.68 -18.35
N GLU A 429 -11.74 17.67 -19.11
CA GLU A 429 -11.72 16.26 -18.73
C GLU A 429 -10.76 15.97 -17.56
N ILE A 430 -9.63 16.68 -17.50
CA ILE A 430 -8.61 16.46 -16.46
C ILE A 430 -8.59 17.54 -15.38
N LYS A 431 -9.32 18.65 -15.60
CA LYS A 431 -9.32 19.81 -14.70
C LYS A 431 -9.66 19.41 -13.27
N GLN A 432 -10.58 18.48 -13.12
CA GLN A 432 -10.99 18.02 -11.80
C GLN A 432 -9.92 17.18 -11.10
N GLN A 433 -9.22 16.28 -11.81
CA GLN A 433 -8.09 15.53 -11.22
C GLN A 433 -6.98 16.48 -10.78
N MET A 434 -6.73 17.56 -11.55
CA MET A 434 -5.79 18.61 -11.14
C MET A 434 -6.22 19.27 -9.83
N GLN A 435 -7.50 19.66 -9.70
CA GLN A 435 -8.01 20.29 -8.47
C GLN A 435 -7.93 19.36 -7.26
N ASP A 436 -8.27 18.09 -7.42
CA ASP A 436 -8.21 17.10 -6.33
C ASP A 436 -6.77 16.98 -5.79
N ASN A 437 -5.77 16.97 -6.69
CA ASN A 437 -4.36 16.86 -6.31
C ASN A 437 -3.76 18.18 -5.79
N ILE A 438 -4.23 19.34 -6.26
CA ILE A 438 -3.88 20.66 -5.70
C ILE A 438 -4.42 20.78 -4.26
N GLN A 439 -5.67 20.38 -4.04
CA GLN A 439 -6.27 20.40 -2.71
C GLN A 439 -5.53 19.46 -1.75
N TRP A 440 -5.18 18.27 -2.23
CA TRP A 440 -4.38 17.31 -1.48
C TRP A 440 -3.04 17.91 -1.04
N ILE A 441 -2.23 18.43 -1.97
CA ILE A 441 -0.88 18.92 -1.65
C ILE A 441 -0.93 20.11 -0.68
N LYS A 442 -1.90 21.02 -0.83
CA LYS A 442 -2.13 22.14 0.10
C LYS A 442 -2.50 21.68 1.51
N GLY A 443 -3.26 20.59 1.63
CA GLY A 443 -3.68 20.01 2.90
C GLY A 443 -2.68 19.00 3.50
N ALA A 444 -1.65 18.58 2.77
CA ALA A 444 -0.84 17.43 3.13
C ALA A 444 -0.09 17.60 4.47
N GLN A 445 0.37 18.81 4.78
CA GLN A 445 1.05 19.12 6.04
C GLN A 445 0.12 19.09 7.25
N GLN A 446 -1.12 19.56 7.08
CA GLN A 446 -2.12 19.57 8.15
C GLN A 446 -2.53 18.14 8.55
N ASN A 447 -2.42 17.20 7.62
CA ASN A 447 -2.75 15.80 7.85
C ASN A 447 -1.64 15.01 8.59
N GLN A 448 -0.43 15.55 8.71
CA GLN A 448 0.70 14.97 9.47
C GLN A 448 1.00 13.50 9.10
N LEU A 449 1.02 13.18 7.80
CA LEU A 449 1.16 11.80 7.30
C LEU A 449 2.61 11.36 7.04
N VAL A 450 3.59 12.23 7.30
CA VAL A 450 5.01 11.96 7.06
C VAL A 450 5.54 11.06 8.18
N VAL A 451 6.14 9.93 7.78
CA VAL A 451 6.78 8.97 8.69
C VAL A 451 8.08 8.50 8.05
N GLY A 452 9.18 8.49 8.81
CA GLY A 452 10.52 8.20 8.30
C GLY A 452 11.05 9.37 7.47
N SER A 453 11.33 9.11 6.19
CA SER A 453 11.90 10.10 5.27
C SER A 453 10.95 11.25 4.95
N GLN A 454 11.52 12.43 4.72
CA GLN A 454 10.78 13.61 4.28
C GLN A 454 10.29 13.42 2.85
N ALA A 455 9.07 12.90 2.73
CA ALA A 455 8.50 12.42 1.48
C ALA A 455 7.08 12.91 1.25
N ARG A 456 6.69 12.99 -0.02
CA ARG A 456 5.35 13.35 -0.46
C ARG A 456 4.93 12.56 -1.68
N ILE A 457 3.62 12.48 -1.88
CA ILE A 457 2.97 11.89 -3.05
C ILE A 457 1.80 12.76 -3.50
N LEU A 458 1.49 12.70 -4.78
CA LEU A 458 0.24 13.16 -5.39
C LEU A 458 0.03 12.38 -6.70
N TYR A 459 -1.09 12.59 -7.38
CA TYR A 459 -1.27 12.13 -8.76
C TYR A 459 -0.99 13.25 -9.75
N ALA A 460 -0.21 12.94 -10.78
CA ALA A 460 0.06 13.82 -11.90
C ALA A 460 0.06 13.03 -13.21
N ASP A 461 -0.34 13.67 -14.30
CA ASP A 461 -0.20 13.16 -15.65
C ASP A 461 1.24 13.32 -16.17
N ALA A 462 1.50 12.91 -17.41
CA ALA A 462 2.84 12.98 -17.99
C ALA A 462 3.41 14.41 -17.98
N LEU A 463 2.61 15.42 -18.32
CA LEU A 463 3.06 16.81 -18.33
C LEU A 463 3.32 17.32 -16.92
N GLY A 464 2.41 17.04 -15.97
CA GLY A 464 2.56 17.41 -14.57
C GLY A 464 3.84 16.84 -13.96
N ARG A 465 4.12 15.55 -14.17
CA ARG A 465 5.35 14.90 -13.68
C ARG A 465 6.61 15.56 -14.24
N ILE A 466 6.63 15.82 -15.55
CA ILE A 466 7.77 16.45 -16.24
C ILE A 466 8.01 17.86 -15.69
N GLU A 467 6.97 18.68 -15.57
CA GLU A 467 7.11 20.07 -15.13
C GLU A 467 7.47 20.18 -13.64
N ILE A 468 6.92 19.31 -12.78
CA ILE A 468 7.33 19.25 -11.37
C ILE A 468 8.80 18.82 -11.25
N ALA A 469 9.22 17.78 -11.98
CA ALA A 469 10.61 17.32 -11.97
C ALA A 469 11.59 18.39 -12.48
N LYS A 470 11.22 19.15 -13.52
CA LYS A 470 12.00 20.29 -14.00
C LYS A 470 12.10 21.39 -12.94
N ALA A 471 10.99 21.73 -12.28
CA ALA A 471 10.96 22.76 -11.26
C ALA A 471 11.83 22.38 -10.03
N PHE A 472 11.75 21.13 -9.57
CA PHE A 472 12.66 20.62 -8.53
C PHE A 472 14.12 20.69 -8.98
N SER A 473 14.42 20.30 -10.22
CA SER A 473 15.79 20.36 -10.76
C SER A 473 16.33 21.80 -10.80
N GLN A 474 15.49 22.78 -11.14
CA GLN A 474 15.85 24.20 -11.10
C GLN A 474 16.11 24.69 -9.67
N ALA A 475 15.24 24.34 -8.72
CA ALA A 475 15.39 24.71 -7.32
C ALA A 475 16.65 24.08 -6.68
N ILE A 476 17.00 22.85 -7.05
CA ILE A 476 18.26 22.19 -6.66
C ILE A 476 19.47 22.96 -7.22
N ALA A 477 19.43 23.31 -8.51
CA ALA A 477 20.52 24.08 -9.16
C ALA A 477 20.72 25.47 -8.54
N GLN A 478 19.63 26.09 -8.06
CA GLN A 478 19.63 27.36 -7.35
C GLN A 478 19.96 27.24 -5.86
N LYS A 479 20.17 26.01 -5.36
CA LYS A 479 20.44 25.69 -3.95
C LYS A 479 19.29 26.10 -3.00
N GLU A 480 18.07 26.16 -3.51
CA GLU A 480 16.88 26.45 -2.71
C GLU A 480 16.43 25.22 -1.92
N ILE A 481 16.64 24.02 -2.47
CA ILE A 481 16.37 22.71 -1.86
C ILE A 481 17.55 21.76 -2.08
N GLY A 482 17.68 20.75 -1.23
CA GLY A 482 18.60 19.62 -1.44
C GLY A 482 18.13 18.65 -2.54
N PRO A 483 18.94 17.63 -2.88
CA PRO A 483 18.58 16.66 -3.90
C PRO A 483 17.25 15.95 -3.61
N VAL A 484 16.53 15.60 -4.67
CA VAL A 484 15.22 14.94 -4.57
C VAL A 484 15.26 13.60 -5.29
N ILE A 485 14.79 12.55 -4.63
CA ILE A 485 14.63 11.21 -5.19
C ILE A 485 13.20 11.11 -5.71
N LEU A 486 13.03 10.95 -7.01
CA LEU A 486 11.72 10.72 -7.63
C LEU A 486 11.40 9.22 -7.66
N GLY A 487 10.13 8.90 -7.49
CA GLY A 487 9.63 7.55 -7.70
C GLY A 487 8.22 7.57 -8.25
N GLU A 488 7.80 6.42 -8.75
CA GLU A 488 6.46 6.18 -9.27
C GLU A 488 6.06 4.74 -8.93
N ILE A 489 4.76 4.47 -8.94
CA ILE A 489 4.24 3.10 -9.04
C ILE A 489 3.44 3.07 -10.34
N ILE A 490 3.84 2.22 -11.29
CA ILE A 490 3.03 2.02 -12.48
C ILE A 490 1.94 1.02 -12.14
N MET A 491 0.72 1.50 -11.88
CA MET A 491 -0.43 0.62 -11.68
C MET A 491 -1.02 0.26 -13.05
N MET A 492 -0.68 -0.91 -13.59
CA MET A 492 -1.21 -1.35 -14.89
C MET A 492 -2.48 -2.19 -14.74
N TYR A 493 -3.42 -1.97 -15.66
CA TYR A 493 -4.59 -2.81 -15.85
C TYR A 493 -4.24 -4.08 -16.66
N GLN A 494 -4.83 -5.22 -16.27
CA GLN A 494 -4.47 -6.54 -16.78
C GLN A 494 -4.87 -6.79 -18.25
N GLU A 495 -5.79 -6.01 -18.84
CA GLU A 495 -6.11 -6.13 -20.28
C GLU A 495 -4.92 -5.79 -21.19
N GLN A 496 -3.91 -5.06 -20.71
CA GLN A 496 -2.67 -4.85 -21.46
C GLN A 496 -1.70 -6.03 -21.41
N ILE A 497 -1.96 -7.05 -20.57
CA ILE A 497 -1.00 -8.14 -20.32
C ILE A 497 -1.56 -9.53 -20.68
N HIS A 498 -2.85 -9.87 -20.48
CA HIS A 498 -3.42 -11.19 -20.85
C HIS A 498 -4.89 -11.14 -21.33
N HIS A 499 -5.19 -11.84 -22.42
CA HIS A 499 -6.53 -11.96 -23.03
C HIS A 499 -7.49 -12.96 -22.34
N THR A 500 -7.08 -13.69 -21.30
CA THR A 500 -7.75 -14.97 -20.96
C THR A 500 -8.42 -15.07 -19.59
N VAL A 501 -8.31 -14.08 -18.69
CA VAL A 501 -9.07 -14.08 -17.43
C VAL A 501 -9.49 -12.65 -17.04
N LYS A 502 -10.71 -12.26 -17.39
CA LYS A 502 -11.33 -10.96 -17.02
C LYS A 502 -11.72 -10.84 -15.53
N HIS A 503 -11.51 -11.89 -14.73
CA HIS A 503 -12.08 -12.05 -13.38
C HIS A 503 -11.08 -11.90 -12.24
N GLN A 504 -9.84 -11.53 -12.55
CA GLN A 504 -8.82 -11.21 -11.56
C GLN A 504 -8.23 -9.87 -11.97
N THR A 505 -8.26 -8.89 -11.07
CA THR A 505 -7.50 -7.64 -11.25
C THR A 505 -6.21 -7.85 -10.47
N PHE A 506 -5.18 -8.40 -11.11
CA PHE A 506 -3.84 -8.34 -10.55
C PHE A 506 -3.17 -7.06 -11.04
N MET A 507 -2.82 -6.18 -10.10
CA MET A 507 -1.89 -5.09 -10.36
C MET A 507 -0.56 -5.69 -10.79
N THR A 508 -0.19 -5.48 -12.06
CA THR A 508 1.20 -5.66 -12.48
C THR A 508 1.85 -4.29 -12.39
N VAL A 509 2.97 -4.22 -11.67
CA VAL A 509 3.70 -2.96 -11.45
C VAL A 509 5.11 -3.11 -11.97
N LEU A 510 5.48 -2.19 -12.88
CA LEU A 510 6.85 -1.97 -13.28
C LEU A 510 7.38 -0.79 -12.44
N ASP A 511 8.12 -1.07 -11.38
CA ASP A 511 8.81 -0.01 -10.62
C ASP A 511 10.16 0.26 -11.28
N LEU A 512 10.25 1.35 -12.06
CA LEU A 512 11.53 1.91 -12.49
C LEU A 512 12.00 2.88 -11.41
N LEU A 513 12.86 2.42 -10.51
CA LEU A 513 13.69 3.30 -9.68
C LEU A 513 14.63 4.09 -10.62
N GLN A 514 14.22 5.28 -11.03
CA GLN A 514 15.12 6.26 -11.60
C GLN A 514 15.40 7.34 -10.56
N ILE A 515 16.51 7.17 -9.83
CA ILE A 515 17.05 8.26 -9.02
C ILE A 515 17.67 9.28 -9.98
N TRP A 516 16.88 10.27 -10.38
CA TRP A 516 17.36 11.46 -11.07
C TRP A 516 18.05 12.38 -10.07
N LEU A 517 19.27 12.03 -9.65
CA LEU A 517 20.21 13.03 -9.16
C LEU A 517 20.73 13.76 -10.41
N TYR A 518 20.08 14.87 -10.77
CA TYR A 518 20.68 15.84 -11.67
C TYR A 518 21.86 16.48 -10.94
N ILE A 519 23.02 15.87 -11.12
CA ILE A 519 24.32 16.49 -10.88
C ILE A 519 24.71 17.05 -12.24
N MET A 520 24.88 18.37 -12.32
CA MET A 520 25.47 19.00 -13.51
C MET A 520 26.80 18.35 -13.87
#